data_AF-A0A936MA24-F1
#
_entry.id   AF-A0A936MA24-F1
#
_cell.length_a   1.000
_cell.length_b   1.000
_cell.length_c   1.000
_cell.angle_alpha   90.00
_cell.angle_beta   90.00
_cell.angle_gamma   90.00
#
_symmetry.space_group_name_H-M   'P 1'
#
loop_
_entity.id
_entity.type
_entity.pdbx_description
1 polymer ?
#
loop_
_entity_poly.entity_id
_entity_poly.type
_entity_poly.pdbx_seq_one_letter_code
_entity_poly.pdbx_strand_id
1 'polypeptide(L)'
;MKFARYTFAAAGIYGILALVPQYFLERQIAIDSPPEITHPEYFYGFVGVALAFQLVFLIIAKDPVRFRPIMPAAIVEKIAFVIPTFYLYANGRAPLQITAGAAIDLLLAILFAISLLKTPKQ
;
A
#
# COMPACT_ATOMS: atom_id res chain seq x y z
N MET A 1 -17.65 -1.62 14.75
CA MET A 1 -16.57 -2.13 13.89
C MET A 1 -15.17 -1.72 14.35
N LYS A 2 -14.78 -2.03 15.61
CA LYS A 2 -13.49 -1.56 16.16
C LYS A 2 -12.29 -2.10 15.38
N PHE A 3 -12.31 -3.38 14.99
CA PHE A 3 -11.23 -4.00 14.22
C PHE A 3 -10.98 -3.26 12.90
N ALA A 4 -11.97 -3.20 12.00
CA ALA A 4 -11.82 -2.52 10.71
C ALA A 4 -11.43 -1.05 10.87
N ARG A 5 -12.03 -0.34 11.83
CA ARG A 5 -11.68 1.06 12.13
C ARG A 5 -10.20 1.23 12.45
N TYR A 6 -9.65 0.44 13.36
CA TYR A 6 -8.25 0.54 13.75
C TYR A 6 -7.30 0.02 12.67
N THR A 7 -7.65 -1.07 11.98
CA THR A 7 -6.85 -1.60 10.86
C THR A 7 -6.67 -0.56 9.77
N PHE A 8 -7.76 0.04 9.27
CA PHE A 8 -7.68 1.03 8.20
C PHE A 8 -7.06 2.36 8.67
N ALA A 9 -7.28 2.76 9.93
CA ALA A 9 -6.62 3.96 10.48
C ALA A 9 -5.10 3.76 10.57
N ALA A 10 -4.65 2.64 11.14
CA ALA A 10 -3.24 2.32 11.26
C ALA A 10 -2.58 2.19 9.89
N ALA A 11 -3.22 1.50 8.94
CA ALA A 11 -2.73 1.36 7.58
C ALA A 11 -2.58 2.71 6.87
N GLY A 12 -3.60 3.57 6.94
CA GLY A 12 -3.55 4.90 6.33
C GLY A 12 -2.46 5.80 6.93
N ILE A 13 -2.31 5.81 8.26
CA ILE A 13 -1.25 6.59 8.93
C ILE A 13 0.14 6.06 8.56
N TYR A 14 0.33 4.74 8.67
CA TYR A 14 1.58 4.09 8.30
C TYR A 14 1.95 4.38 6.84
N GLY A 15 1.00 4.24 5.93
CA GLY A 15 1.22 4.48 4.50
C GLY A 15 1.61 5.93 4.21
N ILE A 16 1.00 6.92 4.89
CA ILE A 16 1.41 8.33 4.76
C ILE A 16 2.86 8.51 5.22
N LEU A 17 3.21 7.96 6.39
CA LEU A 17 4.56 8.07 6.93
C LEU A 17 5.60 7.37 6.05
N ALA A 18 5.22 6.29 5.36
CA ALA A 18 6.09 5.55 4.46
C ALA A 18 6.22 6.22 3.07
N LEU A 19 5.13 6.74 2.51
CA LEU A 19 5.07 7.22 1.11
C LEU A 19 5.43 8.71 0.97
N VAL A 20 5.07 9.57 1.92
CA VAL A 20 5.38 11.01 1.80
C VAL A 20 6.89 11.27 1.70
N PRO A 21 7.76 10.62 2.50
CA PRO A 21 9.20 10.81 2.34
C PRO A 21 9.71 10.40 0.96
N GLN A 22 9.10 9.41 0.30
CA GLN A 22 9.57 8.90 -1.00
C GLN A 22 9.58 9.97 -2.10
N TYR A 23 8.72 10.99 -2.02
CA TYR A 23 8.76 12.12 -2.96
C TYR A 23 10.11 12.84 -3.00
N PHE A 24 10.87 12.78 -1.91
CA PHE A 24 12.15 13.48 -1.76
C PHE A 24 13.36 12.54 -1.88
N LEU A 25 13.13 11.24 -2.08
CA LEU A 25 14.17 10.21 -2.08
C LEU A 25 14.63 9.77 -3.47
N GLU A 26 14.11 10.32 -4.58
CA GLU A 26 14.49 9.90 -5.94
C GLU A 26 16.02 9.89 -6.14
N ARG A 27 16.69 11.01 -5.83
CA ARG A 27 18.15 11.11 -5.94
C ARG A 27 18.87 10.14 -5.01
N GLN A 28 18.35 9.93 -3.81
CA GLN A 28 18.96 9.02 -2.84
C GLN A 28 18.84 7.56 -3.32
N ILE A 29 17.69 7.18 -3.88
CA ILE A 29 17.47 5.86 -4.47
C ILE A 29 18.43 5.62 -5.65
N ALA A 30 18.65 6.61 -6.49
CA ALA A 30 19.60 6.52 -7.61
C ALA A 30 21.05 6.25 -7.13
N ILE A 31 21.44 6.78 -5.96
CA ILE A 31 22.74 6.55 -5.34
C ILE A 31 22.80 5.18 -4.67
N ASP A 32 21.78 4.83 -3.88
CA ASP A 32 21.74 3.61 -3.06
C ASP A 32 21.43 2.35 -3.88
N SER A 33 20.79 2.50 -5.03
CA SER A 33 20.32 1.41 -5.90
C SER A 33 20.48 1.78 -7.37
N PRO A 34 21.72 1.91 -7.86
CA PRO A 34 21.99 2.24 -9.26
C PRO A 34 21.45 1.15 -10.20
N PRO A 35 21.09 1.49 -11.46
CA PRO A 35 21.24 2.81 -12.11
C PRO A 35 20.15 3.82 -11.69
N GLU A 36 20.33 5.09 -12.11
CA GLU A 36 19.34 6.13 -11.87
C GLU A 36 17.94 5.78 -12.43
N ILE A 37 16.89 6.32 -11.81
CA ILE A 37 15.52 6.15 -12.28
C ILE A 37 15.38 6.88 -13.63
N THR A 38 15.21 6.11 -14.71
CA THR A 38 15.13 6.67 -16.08
C THR A 38 13.74 7.17 -16.46
N HIS A 39 12.70 6.76 -15.72
CA HIS A 39 11.30 7.15 -15.92
C HIS A 39 10.68 7.63 -14.59
N PRO A 40 11.06 8.82 -14.10
CA PRO A 40 10.61 9.33 -12.81
C PRO A 40 9.09 9.50 -12.72
N GLU A 41 8.41 9.72 -13.85
CA GLU A 41 6.96 9.81 -13.93
C GLU A 41 6.25 8.53 -13.45
N TYR A 42 6.84 7.34 -13.66
CA TYR A 42 6.30 6.09 -13.13
C TYR A 42 6.51 5.96 -11.62
N PHE A 43 7.65 6.44 -11.12
CA PHE A 43 7.94 6.47 -9.68
C PHE A 43 6.95 7.39 -8.96
N TYR A 44 6.84 8.66 -9.39
CA TYR A 44 5.91 9.61 -8.81
C TYR A 44 4.46 9.23 -9.03
N GLY A 45 4.12 8.65 -10.18
CA GLY A 45 2.78 8.11 -10.44
C GLY A 45 2.39 7.03 -9.45
N PHE A 46 3.29 6.07 -9.17
CA PHE A 46 3.06 5.04 -8.17
C PHE A 46 2.90 5.62 -6.76
N VAL A 47 3.86 6.46 -6.32
CA VAL A 47 3.82 7.08 -4.98
C VAL A 47 2.55 7.91 -4.80
N GLY A 48 2.15 8.66 -5.83
CA GLY A 48 0.94 9.48 -5.80
C GLY A 48 -0.35 8.69 -5.70
N VAL A 49 -0.52 7.64 -6.51
CA VAL A 49 -1.70 6.76 -6.44
C VAL A 49 -1.74 6.03 -5.10
N ALA A 50 -0.61 5.49 -4.64
CA ALA A 50 -0.52 4.81 -3.35
C ALA A 50 -0.87 5.77 -2.19
N LEU A 51 -0.40 7.03 -2.24
CA LEU A 51 -0.70 8.03 -1.22
C LEU A 51 -2.19 8.41 -1.22
N ALA A 52 -2.82 8.52 -2.39
CA ALA A 52 -4.25 8.80 -2.49
C ALA A 52 -5.11 7.71 -1.81
N PHE A 53 -4.70 6.45 -1.93
CA PHE A 53 -5.37 5.34 -1.24
C PHE A 53 -5.24 5.39 0.28
N GLN A 54 -4.19 6.02 0.83
CA GLN A 54 -4.11 6.22 2.28
C GLN A 54 -5.25 7.10 2.79
N LEU A 55 -5.67 8.10 1.99
CA LEU A 55 -6.85 8.91 2.29
C LEU A 55 -8.12 8.06 2.27
N VAL A 56 -8.25 7.16 1.28
CA VAL A 56 -9.36 6.20 1.20
C VAL A 56 -9.41 5.33 2.46
N PHE A 57 -8.28 4.84 2.95
CA PHE A 57 -8.22 4.04 4.18
C PHE A 57 -8.68 4.84 5.40
N LEU A 58 -8.25 6.10 5.53
CA LEU A 58 -8.71 6.97 6.62
C LEU A 58 -10.21 7.28 6.53
N ILE A 59 -10.78 7.39 5.32
CA ILE A 59 -12.22 7.53 5.11
C ILE A 59 -12.97 6.26 5.55
N ILE A 60 -12.50 5.08 5.13
CA ILE A 60 -13.07 3.79 5.56
C ILE A 60 -13.02 3.68 7.09
N ALA A 61 -11.92 4.11 7.72
CA ALA A 61 -11.77 4.04 9.17
C ALA A 61 -12.82 4.87 9.93
N LYS A 62 -13.31 5.98 9.36
CA LYS A 62 -14.35 6.82 10.00
C LYS A 62 -15.68 6.09 10.11
N ASP A 63 -16.06 5.34 9.08
CA ASP A 63 -17.30 4.56 9.06
C ASP A 63 -17.12 3.26 8.24
N PRO A 64 -16.59 2.19 8.86
CA PRO A 64 -16.29 0.96 8.13
C PRO A 64 -17.54 0.26 7.58
N VAL A 65 -18.70 0.42 8.22
CA VAL A 65 -19.95 -0.20 7.76
C VAL A 65 -20.43 0.52 6.51
N ARG A 66 -20.40 1.86 6.52
CA ARG A 66 -20.75 2.67 5.36
C ARG A 66 -19.89 2.40 4.13
N PHE A 67 -18.57 2.29 4.35
CA PHE A 67 -17.61 2.14 3.27
C PHE A 67 -17.17 0.69 3.01
N ARG A 68 -17.89 -0.29 3.55
CA ARG A 68 -17.69 -1.72 3.26
C ARG A 68 -17.54 -2.01 1.76
N PRO A 69 -18.38 -1.48 0.85
CA PRO A 69 -18.28 -1.81 -0.58
C PRO A 69 -16.96 -1.42 -1.23
N ILE A 70 -16.18 -0.52 -0.61
CA ILE A 70 -14.88 -0.05 -1.12
C ILE A 70 -13.73 -0.94 -0.62
N MET A 71 -13.91 -1.71 0.46
CA MET A 71 -12.84 -2.57 1.02
C MET A 71 -12.26 -3.57 0.01
N PRO A 72 -13.01 -4.19 -0.92
CA PRO A 72 -12.42 -5.01 -1.98
C PRO A 72 -11.41 -4.26 -2.84
N ALA A 73 -11.68 -2.99 -3.18
CA ALA A 73 -10.72 -2.17 -3.93
C ALA A 73 -9.45 -1.88 -3.12
N ALA A 74 -9.57 -1.71 -1.79
CA ALA A 74 -8.41 -1.59 -0.90
C ALA A 74 -7.55 -2.86 -0.86
N ILE A 75 -8.17 -4.04 -0.95
CA ILE A 75 -7.44 -5.32 -1.04
C ILE A 75 -6.72 -5.41 -2.39
N VAL A 76 -7.41 -5.04 -3.48
CA VAL A 76 -6.82 -5.03 -4.83
C VAL A 76 -5.62 -4.08 -4.92
N GLU A 77 -5.71 -2.89 -4.32
CA GLU A 77 -4.58 -1.95 -4.27
C GLU A 77 -3.32 -2.60 -3.68
N LYS A 78 -3.45 -3.31 -2.56
CA LYS A 78 -2.31 -4.01 -1.95
C LYS A 78 -1.79 -5.15 -2.83
N ILE A 79 -2.69 -5.98 -3.33
CA ILE A 79 -2.32 -7.13 -4.16
C ILE A 79 -1.63 -6.70 -5.47
N ALA A 80 -2.02 -5.55 -6.03
CA ALA A 80 -1.45 -5.00 -7.25
C ALA A 80 0.05 -4.68 -7.12
N PHE A 81 0.56 -4.46 -5.90
CA PHE A 81 1.98 -4.32 -5.65
C PHE A 81 2.64 -5.64 -5.21
N VAL A 82 1.95 -6.43 -4.39
CA VAL A 82 2.46 -7.71 -3.85
C VAL A 82 2.81 -8.71 -4.94
N ILE A 83 1.88 -8.99 -5.86
CA ILE A 83 2.07 -10.06 -6.86
C ILE A 83 3.24 -9.74 -7.79
N PRO A 84 3.31 -8.56 -8.45
CA PRO A 84 4.43 -8.25 -9.33
C PRO A 84 5.76 -8.19 -8.59
N THR A 85 5.79 -7.65 -7.38
CA THR A 85 7.05 -7.52 -6.62
C THR A 85 7.62 -8.87 -6.22
N PHE A 86 6.81 -9.80 -5.71
CA PHE A 86 7.28 -11.14 -5.40
C PHE A 86 7.67 -11.93 -6.66
N TYR A 87 6.95 -11.76 -7.76
CA TYR A 87 7.36 -12.34 -9.04
C TYR A 87 8.72 -11.80 -9.48
N LEU A 88 8.95 -10.48 -9.42
CA LEU A 88 10.23 -9.87 -9.78
C LEU A 88 11.35 -10.33 -8.84
N TYR A 89 11.10 -10.41 -7.54
CA TYR A 89 12.07 -10.91 -6.56
C TYR A 89 12.47 -12.35 -6.83
N ALA A 90 11.51 -13.24 -7.11
CA ALA A 90 11.76 -14.64 -7.44
C ALA A 90 12.62 -14.80 -8.72
N ASN A 91 12.62 -13.80 -9.60
CA ASN A 91 13.43 -13.76 -10.82
C ASN A 91 14.74 -12.94 -10.64
N GLY A 92 15.10 -12.54 -9.42
CA GLY A 92 16.32 -11.75 -9.15
C GLY A 92 16.26 -10.30 -9.66
N ARG A 93 15.06 -9.77 -9.92
CA ARG A 93 14.84 -8.45 -10.52
C ARG A 93 14.34 -7.38 -9.54
N ALA A 94 14.03 -7.74 -8.30
CA ALA A 94 13.65 -6.80 -7.25
C ALA A 94 14.60 -6.94 -6.05
N PRO A 95 15.03 -5.82 -5.43
CA PRO A 95 15.85 -5.85 -4.22
C PRO A 95 15.03 -6.25 -3.00
N LEU A 96 15.69 -6.82 -1.98
CA LEU A 96 15.05 -7.29 -0.75
C LEU A 96 14.29 -6.19 -0.02
N GLN A 97 14.78 -4.95 -0.07
CA GLN A 97 14.18 -3.78 0.56
C GLN A 97 12.77 -3.50 0.00
N ILE A 98 12.61 -3.54 -1.33
CA ILE A 98 11.30 -3.36 -1.98
C ILE A 98 10.38 -4.54 -1.67
N THR A 99 10.94 -5.76 -1.67
CA THR A 99 10.22 -6.99 -1.32
C THR A 99 9.69 -6.99 0.12
N ALA A 100 10.44 -6.41 1.06
CA ALA A 100 9.98 -6.23 2.44
C ALA A 100 8.75 -5.31 2.52
N GLY A 101 8.73 -4.24 1.72
CA GLY A 101 7.54 -3.40 1.55
C GLY A 101 6.32 -4.19 1.03
N ALA A 102 6.52 -5.03 0.01
CA ALA A 102 5.46 -5.91 -0.49
C ALA A 102 4.98 -6.92 0.56
N ALA A 103 5.84 -7.44 1.44
CA ALA A 103 5.42 -8.31 2.53
C ALA A 103 4.51 -7.59 3.54
N ILE A 104 4.77 -6.31 3.82
CA ILE A 104 3.90 -5.47 4.65
C ILE A 104 2.55 -5.27 3.95
N ASP A 105 2.55 -5.00 2.64
CA ASP A 105 1.32 -4.87 1.87
C ASP A 105 0.51 -6.17 1.83
N LEU A 106 1.16 -7.34 1.77
CA LEU A 106 0.47 -8.64 1.89
C LEU A 106 -0.21 -8.78 3.25
N LEU A 107 0.49 -8.44 4.34
CA LEU A 107 -0.12 -8.45 5.68
C LEU A 107 -1.34 -7.52 5.73
N LEU A 108 -1.23 -6.31 5.19
CA LEU A 108 -2.34 -5.36 5.13
C LEU A 108 -3.50 -5.89 4.28
N ALA A 109 -3.23 -6.53 3.13
CA ALA A 109 -4.26 -7.15 2.29
C ALA A 109 -5.06 -8.22 3.06
N ILE A 110 -4.37 -9.06 3.83
CA ILE A 110 -5.00 -10.07 4.70
C ILE A 110 -5.85 -9.38 5.78
N LEU A 111 -5.31 -8.37 6.46
CA LEU A 111 -6.05 -7.62 7.48
C LEU A 111 -7.27 -6.89 6.91
N PHE A 112 -7.19 -6.39 5.68
CA PHE A 112 -8.31 -5.78 4.96
C PHE A 112 -9.36 -6.83 4.58
N ALA A 113 -8.95 -8.01 4.13
CA ALA A 113 -9.86 -9.13 3.88
C ALA A 113 -10.59 -9.56 5.16
N ILE A 114 -9.88 -9.69 6.28
CA ILE A 114 -10.49 -9.97 7.59
C ILE A 114 -11.44 -8.85 8.00
N SER A 115 -11.07 -7.59 7.76
CA SER A 115 -11.92 -6.43 8.04
C SER A 115 -13.21 -6.46 7.21
N LEU A 116 -13.12 -6.83 5.94
CA LEU A 116 -14.27 -7.07 5.08
C LEU A 116 -15.11 -8.23 5.62
N LEU A 117 -14.55 -9.37 5.99
CA LEU A 117 -15.36 -10.47 6.51
C LEU A 117 -16.07 -10.14 7.84
N LYS A 118 -15.41 -9.38 8.73
CA LYS A 118 -15.95 -9.01 10.05
C LYS A 118 -16.93 -7.83 10.01
N THR A 119 -16.93 -7.04 8.94
CA THR A 119 -17.86 -5.90 8.81
C THR A 119 -19.25 -6.42 8.40
N PRO A 120 -20.35 -6.03 9.06
CA PRO A 120 -21.68 -6.45 8.65
C PRO A 120 -22.04 -5.88 7.28
N LYS A 121 -22.89 -6.57 6.54
CA LYS A 121 -23.56 -6.01 5.36
C LYS A 121 -24.55 -4.94 5.83
N GLN A 122 -24.73 -3.89 5.03
CA GLN A 122 -25.82 -2.94 5.24
C GLN A 122 -27.17 -3.59 5.00
#